data_AF-A0A6I1NRJ0-F1
#
_entry.id   AF-A0A6I1NRJ0-F1
#
_cell.length_a   1.000
_cell.length_b   1.000
_cell.length_c   1.000
_cell.angle_alpha   90.00
_cell.angle_beta   90.00
_cell.angle_gamma   90.00
#
_symmetry.space_group_name_H-M   'P 1'
#
loop_
_entity.id
_entity.type
_entity.pdbx_description
1 polymer ?
#
loop_
_entity_poly.entity_id
_entity_poly.type
_entity_poly.pdbx_seq_one_letter_code
_entity_poly.pdbx_strand_id
1 'polypeptide(L)'
;LFTQSGAAARKFQSEIDVGQVGINIPIPVPVPFFSFTGSRGSKLGDLGPYGKQVVQFYTQTKTVTARWFDDDSVNDGVNTTISLR
;
A
#
# COMPACT_ATOMS: atom_id res chain seq x y z
N LEU A 1 -24.33 -5.14 -14.08
CA LEU A 1 -25.30 -6.21 -14.47
C LEU A 1 -26.52 -6.14 -13.57
N PHE A 2 -27.72 -6.04 -14.14
CA PHE A 2 -28.97 -6.24 -13.39
C PHE A 2 -29.42 -7.69 -13.56
N THR A 3 -29.47 -8.45 -12.48
CA THR A 3 -29.81 -9.89 -12.52
C THR A 3 -30.25 -10.40 -11.15
N GLN A 4 -31.05 -11.47 -11.16
CA GLN A 4 -31.37 -12.28 -9.97
C GLN A 4 -30.48 -13.53 -9.87
N SER A 5 -29.71 -13.86 -10.91
CA SER A 5 -28.85 -15.05 -10.93
C SER A 5 -27.46 -14.76 -10.34
N GLY A 6 -27.15 -15.40 -9.22
CA GLY A 6 -25.82 -15.32 -8.60
C GLY A 6 -24.71 -15.88 -9.51
N ALA A 7 -25.01 -16.92 -10.30
CA ALA A 7 -24.05 -17.49 -11.24
C ALA A 7 -23.69 -16.49 -12.36
N ALA A 8 -24.70 -15.79 -12.91
CA ALA A 8 -24.48 -14.74 -13.90
C ALA A 8 -23.70 -13.56 -13.30
N ALA A 9 -24.04 -13.14 -12.07
CA ALA A 9 -23.32 -12.09 -11.36
C ALA A 9 -21.85 -12.46 -11.12
N ARG A 10 -21.58 -13.68 -10.65
CA ARG A 10 -20.22 -14.17 -10.38
C ARG A 10 -19.39 -14.24 -11.65
N LYS A 11 -19.95 -14.79 -12.73
CA LYS A 11 -19.29 -14.85 -14.04
C LYS A 11 -18.97 -13.45 -14.57
N PHE A 12 -19.95 -12.56 -14.53
CA PHE A 12 -19.79 -11.18 -15.00
C PHE A 12 -18.69 -10.45 -14.23
N GLN A 13 -18.73 -10.47 -12.88
CA GLN A 13 -17.74 -9.74 -12.08
C GLN A 13 -16.32 -10.31 -12.17
N SER A 14 -16.14 -11.58 -12.57
CA SER A 14 -14.81 -12.19 -12.71
C SER A 14 -14.21 -12.05 -14.10
N GLU A 15 -15.04 -12.08 -15.15
CA GLU A 15 -14.57 -12.11 -16.54
C GLU A 15 -14.50 -10.72 -17.18
N ILE A 16 -15.23 -9.74 -16.66
CA ILE A 16 -15.26 -8.40 -17.23
C ILE A 16 -13.94 -7.65 -16.96
N ASP A 17 -13.34 -7.10 -18.01
CA ASP A 17 -12.17 -6.22 -17.91
C ASP A 17 -12.60 -4.79 -17.54
N VAL A 18 -13.16 -4.52 -16.36
CA VAL A 18 -13.45 -3.15 -15.92
C VAL A 18 -13.00 -2.91 -14.49
N GLY A 19 -12.58 -1.68 -14.18
CA GLY A 19 -12.14 -1.31 -12.83
C GLY A 19 -13.24 -1.37 -11.78
N GLN A 20 -14.47 -0.96 -12.13
CA GLN A 20 -15.61 -0.92 -11.21
C GLN A 20 -16.78 -1.72 -11.78
N VAL A 21 -17.33 -2.61 -10.96
CA VAL A 21 -18.41 -3.53 -11.34
C VAL A 21 -19.60 -3.35 -10.40
N GLY A 22 -20.76 -2.99 -10.95
CA GLY A 22 -22.02 -2.93 -10.22
C GLY A 22 -22.94 -4.11 -10.54
N ILE A 23 -23.42 -4.80 -9.51
CA ILE A 23 -24.50 -5.80 -9.62
C ILE A 23 -25.75 -5.21 -8.99
N ASN A 24 -26.83 -5.06 -9.78
CA ASN A 24 -28.06 -4.37 -9.38
C ASN A 24 -27.87 -2.91 -8.91
N ILE A 25 -26.75 -2.29 -9.29
CA ILE A 25 -26.38 -0.91 -8.95
C ILE A 25 -25.92 -0.20 -10.24
N PRO A 26 -26.56 0.92 -10.64
CA PRO A 26 -26.23 1.62 -11.88
C PRO A 26 -24.94 2.45 -11.77
N ILE A 27 -24.61 2.95 -10.58
CA ILE A 27 -23.46 3.81 -10.31
C ILE A 27 -22.64 3.16 -9.18
N PRO A 28 -21.70 2.24 -9.51
CA PRO A 28 -20.92 1.49 -8.52
C PRO A 28 -19.70 2.26 -8.02
N VAL A 29 -19.90 3.51 -7.60
CA VAL A 29 -18.81 4.36 -7.10
C VAL A 29 -18.32 3.84 -5.74
N PRO A 30 -17.02 3.55 -5.58
CA PRO A 30 -16.48 3.12 -4.29
C PRO A 30 -16.63 4.22 -3.23
N VAL A 31 -17.00 3.84 -2.01
CA VAL A 31 -16.99 4.76 -0.87
C VAL A 31 -15.56 5.19 -0.51
N PRO A 32 -15.33 6.33 0.17
CA PRO A 32 -14.00 6.93 0.33
C PRO A 32 -12.91 6.05 0.95
N PHE A 33 -13.30 5.01 1.70
CA PHE A 33 -12.37 4.03 2.27
C PHE A 33 -11.74 3.09 1.23
N PHE A 34 -12.38 2.94 0.06
CA PHE A 34 -11.88 2.19 -1.08
C PHE A 34 -11.36 3.15 -2.15
N SER A 35 -10.41 2.69 -2.95
CA SER A 35 -9.83 3.50 -4.02
C SER A 35 -10.71 3.46 -5.27
N PHE A 36 -10.81 4.59 -5.96
CA PHE A 36 -11.47 4.65 -7.26
C PHE A 36 -10.60 3.95 -8.32
N THR A 37 -11.20 2.99 -9.02
CA THR A 37 -10.52 2.19 -10.04
C THR A 37 -11.10 2.47 -11.44
N GLY A 38 -10.25 2.37 -12.45
CA GLY A 38 -10.61 2.39 -13.86
C GLY A 38 -9.69 1.43 -14.62
N SER A 39 -10.09 1.01 -15.82
CA SER A 39 -9.27 0.15 -16.69
C SER A 39 -9.20 0.73 -18.11
N ARG A 40 -8.28 0.21 -18.93
CA ARG A 40 -8.04 0.67 -20.32
C ARG A 40 -7.81 2.20 -20.37
N GLY A 41 -8.42 2.89 -21.34
CA GLY A 41 -8.30 4.35 -21.49
C GLY A 41 -9.01 5.17 -20.40
N SER A 42 -9.68 4.55 -19.43
CA SER A 42 -10.42 5.27 -18.38
C SER A 42 -9.55 5.68 -17.18
N LYS A 43 -8.30 5.20 -17.10
CA LYS A 43 -7.34 5.59 -16.06
C LYS A 43 -5.93 5.50 -16.62
N LEU A 44 -5.12 6.52 -16.34
CA LEU A 44 -3.68 6.51 -16.59
C LEU A 44 -2.95 6.42 -15.25
N GLY A 45 -1.93 5.58 -15.18
CA GLY A 45 -1.14 5.32 -13.97
C GLY A 45 -1.73 4.25 -13.04
N ASP A 46 -0.91 3.84 -12.07
CA ASP A 46 -1.18 2.65 -11.27
C ASP A 46 -2.07 2.95 -10.06
N LEU A 47 -1.91 4.12 -9.43
CA LEU A 47 -2.61 4.49 -8.20
C LEU A 47 -3.82 5.38 -8.49
N GLY A 48 -4.93 5.11 -7.80
CA GLY A 48 -6.19 5.84 -7.92
C GLY A 48 -6.41 6.84 -6.80
N PRO A 49 -7.39 7.75 -6.94
CA PRO A 49 -7.76 8.68 -5.89
C PRO A 49 -8.49 7.95 -4.75
N TYR A 50 -8.41 8.52 -3.55
CA TYR A 50 -8.99 8.01 -2.30
C TYR A 50 -8.50 6.62 -1.86
N GLY A 51 -9.02 6.15 -0.72
CA GLY A 51 -8.66 4.87 -0.12
C GLY A 51 -7.18 4.74 0.21
N LYS A 52 -6.66 3.51 0.20
CA LYS A 52 -5.25 3.25 0.53
C LYS A 52 -4.28 3.64 -0.58
N GLN A 53 -4.72 3.61 -1.86
CA GLN A 53 -3.86 3.95 -3.00
C GLN A 53 -3.44 5.42 -2.96
N VAL A 54 -4.28 6.32 -2.46
CA VAL A 54 -3.94 7.74 -2.36
C VAL A 54 -2.79 8.01 -1.38
N VAL A 55 -2.72 7.22 -0.29
CA VAL A 55 -1.64 7.32 0.69
C VAL A 55 -0.33 6.91 0.04
N GLN A 56 -0.33 5.80 -0.72
CA GLN A 56 0.84 5.35 -1.48
C GLN A 56 1.24 6.34 -2.59
N PHE A 57 0.28 7.09 -3.15
CA PHE A 57 0.56 8.07 -4.20
C PHE A 57 1.22 9.33 -3.65
N TYR A 58 0.75 9.84 -2.50
CA TYR A 58 1.26 11.07 -1.90
C TYR A 58 2.44 10.86 -0.94
N THR A 59 2.82 9.61 -0.66
CA THR A 59 3.95 9.29 0.22
C THR A 59 4.99 8.45 -0.50
N GLN A 60 6.21 8.43 0.04
CA GLN A 60 7.30 7.62 -0.48
C GLN A 60 7.75 6.65 0.60
N THR A 61 8.02 5.40 0.21
CA THR A 61 8.54 4.40 1.14
C THR A 61 9.99 4.72 1.48
N LYS A 62 10.29 4.87 2.77
CA LYS A 62 11.65 5.02 3.30
C LYS A 62 11.98 3.80 4.18
N THR A 63 13.08 3.12 3.87
CA THR A 63 13.58 2.00 4.66
C THR A 63 14.72 2.46 5.55
N VAL A 64 14.67 2.15 6.85
CA VAL A 64 15.72 2.49 7.82
C VAL A 64 16.19 1.20 8.49
N THR A 65 17.49 0.93 8.39
CA THR A 65 18.17 -0.12 9.16
C THR A 65 19.09 0.57 10.15
N ALA A 66 18.88 0.34 11.45
CA ALA A 66 19.66 0.98 12.51
C ALA A 66 20.12 -0.06 13.53
N ARG A 67 21.33 0.15 14.06
CA ARG A 67 21.90 -0.59 15.19
C ARG A 67 22.53 0.42 16.15
N TRP A 68 22.32 0.22 17.44
CA TRP A 68 22.98 0.95 18.51
C TRP A 68 23.85 -0.04 19.29
N PHE A 69 25.04 0.39 19.68
CA PHE A 69 25.92 -0.35 20.59
C PHE A 69 25.87 0.34 21.96
N ASP A 70 25.99 -0.41 23.04
CA ASP A 70 26.12 0.16 24.38
C ASP A 70 27.48 0.87 24.53
N ASP A 71 27.52 1.93 25.35
CA ASP A 71 28.70 2.79 25.56
C ASP A 71 29.95 2.03 26.06
N ASP A 72 29.75 0.85 26.68
CA ASP A 72 30.85 -0.01 27.13
C ASP A 72 31.72 -0.53 25.98
N SER A 73 31.21 -0.55 24.75
CA SER A 73 31.99 -0.92 23.56
C SER A 73 32.87 0.22 23.00
N VAL A 74 32.68 1.45 23.49
CA VAL A 74 33.48 2.64 23.12
C VAL A 74 34.55 2.94 24.19
N ASN A 75 34.37 2.42 25.41
CA ASN A 75 35.26 2.61 26.56
C ASN A 75 36.17 1.42 26.87
N ASP A 76 36.38 0.47 25.95
CA ASP A 76 37.39 -0.57 26.17
C ASP A 76 38.75 0.12 26.26
N GLY A 77 39.27 0.15 27.49
CA GLY A 77 40.14 1.21 27.97
C GLY A 77 41.40 1.36 27.14
N VAL A 78 41.80 2.61 26.92
CA VAL A 78 43.15 2.95 26.49
C VAL A 78 44.13 2.26 27.46
N ASN A 79 44.84 1.23 26.99
CA ASN A 79 45.91 0.56 27.72
C ASN A 79 47.15 1.49 27.78
N THR A 80 47.14 2.50 28.66
CA THR A 80 48.35 3.26 29.00
C THR A 80 49.11 2.53 30.10
N THR A 81 50.10 1.73 29.68
CA THR A 81 50.97 0.88 30.53
C THR A 81 51.94 1.63 31.48
N ILE A 82 51.66 2.86 31.90
CA ILE A 82 52.60 3.58 32.77
C ILE A 82 51.89 4.18 33.99
N SER A 83 51.95 3.43 35.10
CA SER A 83 51.79 3.96 36.44
C SER A 83 53.15 4.47 36.95
N LEU A 84 53.32 5.79 37.05
CA LEU A 84 54.44 6.39 37.77
C LEU A 84 54.15 6.35 39.27
N ARG A 85 55.01 5.65 40.02
CA ARG A 85 55.08 5.72 41.49
C ARG A 85 55.80 6.99 41.93
#